data_AF-A0A348YAG0-F1
#
_entry.id   AF-A0A348YAG0-F1
#
_cell.length_a   1.000
_cell.length_b   1.000
_cell.length_c   1.000
_cell.angle_alpha   90.00
_cell.angle_beta   90.00
_cell.angle_gamma   90.00
#
_symmetry.space_group_name_H-M   'P 1'
#
loop_
_entity.id
_entity.type
_entity.pdbx_description
1 polymer ?
#
loop_
_entity_poly.entity_id
_entity_poly.type
_entity_poly.pdbx_seq_one_letter_code
_entity_poly.pdbx_strand_id
1 'polypeptide(L)' 'LSRIESGSYGECEVCAEPIEAQRLQALPYATLCMQHAE' A
#
# COMPACT_ATOMS: atom_id res chain seq x y z
N LEU A 1 -22.08 10.26 6.68
CA LEU A 1 -21.18 10.49 5.53
C LEU A 1 -19.73 10.58 6.03
N SER A 2 -19.19 9.50 6.61
CA SER A 2 -17.82 9.53 7.16
C SER A 2 -17.15 8.15 7.03
N ARG A 3 -17.10 7.63 5.80
CA ARG A 3 -16.25 6.46 5.48
C ARG A 3 -15.38 6.78 4.26
N ILE A 4 -14.65 7.88 4.34
CA ILE A 4 -13.60 8.24 3.37
C ILE A 4 -12.22 8.16 4.07
N GLU A 5 -12.12 7.45 5.20
CA GLU A 5 -10.90 7.38 6.03
C GLU A 5 -10.18 6.03 5.97
N SER A 6 -10.49 5.15 5.02
CA SER A 6 -9.63 3.98 4.81
C SER A 6 -8.49 4.37 3.89
N GLY A 7 -7.58 5.20 4.43
CA GLY A 7 -6.30 5.56 3.84
C GLY A 7 -5.31 4.39 3.79
N SER A 8 -5.77 3.17 3.56
CA SER A 8 -4.93 1.97 3.37
C SER A 8 -4.30 1.93 1.98
N TYR A 9 -4.10 3.10 1.37
CA TYR A 9 -3.43 3.23 0.11
C TYR A 9 -1.94 3.38 0.40
N GLY A 10 -1.18 2.34 0.07
CA GLY A 10 0.22 2.28 0.44
C GLY A 10 0.47 1.60 1.78
N GLU A 11 -0.34 0.63 2.18
CA GLU A 11 -0.02 -0.32 3.26
C GLU A 11 -0.05 -1.76 2.71
N CYS A 12 0.90 -2.58 3.14
CA CYS A 12 1.04 -3.95 2.71
C CYS A 12 -0.03 -4.83 3.36
N GLU A 13 -0.78 -5.59 2.57
CA GLU A 13 -1.82 -6.50 3.08
C GLU A 13 -1.27 -7.64 3.97
N VAL A 14 0.02 -7.96 3.84
CA VAL A 14 0.67 -9.06 4.60
C VAL A 14 1.21 -8.59 5.96
N CYS A 15 2.10 -7.58 5.97
CA CYS A 15 2.74 -7.11 7.19
C CYS A 15 2.09 -5.84 7.78
N ALA A 16 1.10 -5.26 7.09
CA ALA A 16 0.52 -3.95 7.44
C ALA A 16 1.55 -2.81 7.55
N GLU A 17 2.70 -2.96 6.87
CA GLU A 17 3.72 -1.92 6.80
C GLU A 17 3.47 -0.98 5.62
N PRO A 18 3.89 0.29 5.71
CA PRO A 18 3.75 1.22 4.61
C PRO A 18 4.52 0.74 3.37
N ILE A 19 3.89 0.81 2.19
CA ILE A 19 4.47 0.50 0.88
C ILE A 19 5.33 1.68 0.43
N GLU A 20 6.51 1.33 -0.04
CA GLU A 20 7.56 2.25 -0.46
C GLU A 20 7.00 3.21 -1.53
N ALA A 21 7.17 4.51 -1.31
CA ALA A 21 6.64 5.53 -2.23
C ALA A 21 7.15 5.34 -3.67
N GLN A 22 8.40 4.87 -3.84
CA GLN A 22 8.94 4.56 -5.16
C GLN A 22 8.18 3.42 -5.86
N ARG A 23 7.66 2.45 -5.08
CA ARG A 23 6.80 1.38 -5.59
C ARG A 23 5.41 1.91 -5.93
N LEU A 24 4.83 2.79 -5.13
CA LEU A 24 3.57 3.46 -5.46
C LEU A 24 3.69 4.41 -6.65
N GLN A 25 4.86 5.01 -6.88
CA GLN A 25 5.12 5.82 -8.08
C GLN A 25 5.19 4.97 -9.34
N ALA A 26 5.81 3.78 -9.27
CA ALA A 26 5.86 2.85 -10.40
C ALA A 26 4.54 2.09 -10.61
N LEU A 27 3.90 1.69 -9.51
CA LEU A 27 2.70 0.86 -9.42
C LEU A 27 1.78 1.43 -8.33
N PRO A 28 0.95 2.43 -8.67
CA PRO A 28 0.08 3.10 -7.70
C PRO A 28 -0.88 2.14 -6.99
N TYR A 29 -1.34 1.10 -7.68
CA TYR A 29 -2.26 0.10 -7.14
C TYR A 29 -1.58 -1.04 -6.38
N ALA A 30 -0.29 -0.94 -6.04
CA ALA A 30 0.39 -1.97 -5.26
C ALA A 30 -0.26 -2.11 -3.88
N THR A 31 -0.64 -3.35 -3.52
CA THR A 31 -1.20 -3.70 -2.19
C THR A 31 -0.21 -4.47 -1.32
N LEU A 32 1.00 -4.74 -1.83
CA LEU A 32 2.07 -5.46 -1.15
C LEU A 32 3.36 -4.64 -1.18
N CYS A 33 4.11 -4.62 -0.08
CA CYS A 33 5.45 -4.01 -0.01
C CYS A 33 6.46 -4.77 -0.88
N MET A 34 7.64 -4.19 -1.15
CA MET A 34 8.64 -4.85 -2.00
C MET A 34 9.08 -6.21 -1.47
N GLN A 35 9.02 -6.42 -0.15
CA GLN A 35 9.43 -7.69 0.47
C GLN A 35 8.43 -8.83 0.25
N HIS A 36 7.14 -8.53 0.08
CA HIS A 36 6.08 -9.53 -0.09
C HIS A 36 5.53 -9.61 -1.51
N ALA A 37 6.07 -8.82 -2.44
CA ALA A 37 5.61 -8.72 -3.82
C ALA A 37 6.22 -9.77 -4.78
N GLU A 38 6.69 -10.91 -4.26
CA GLU A 38 7.27 -12.01 -5.04
C GLU A 38 6.26 -12.69 -5.99
#